data_AF-A0A959CJN5-F1
#
_entry.id   AF-A0A959CJN5-F1
#
_cell.length_a   1.000
_cell.length_b   1.000
_cell.length_c   1.000
_cell.angle_alpha   90.00
_cell.angle_beta   90.00
_cell.angle_gamma   90.00
#
_symmetry.space_group_name_H-M   'P 1'
#
loop_
_entity.id
_entity.type
_entity.pdbx_description
1 polymer ?
#
loop_
_entity_poly.entity_id
_entity_poly.type
_entity_poly.pdbx_seq_one_letter_code
_entity_poly.pdbx_strand_id
1 'polypeptide(L)'
;GRGIGIINKLKAYNLQDLGLNTVDANLHLGLEVDARQYDIAVEMLTALGVSRIHLLTNNPEKVEALENSAIEVVSRVPLVIEPQKENFNYLKTKQDEMGHFFKL
;
A
#
# COMPACT_ATOMS: atom_id res chain seq x y z
N GLY A 1 -8.15 4.62 1.55
CA GLY A 1 -8.03 3.81 2.76
C GLY A 1 -8.15 2.40 2.30
N ARG A 2 -7.02 1.73 2.08
CA ARG A 2 -6.81 0.32 1.72
C ARG A 2 -8.07 -0.57 1.64
N GLY A 3 -8.92 -0.38 0.63
CA GLY A 3 -10.22 -1.09 0.51
C GLY A 3 -11.32 -0.69 1.51
N ILE A 4 -10.99 -0.15 2.69
CA ILE A 4 -11.96 0.20 3.75
C ILE A 4 -12.88 1.41 3.45
N GLY A 5 -12.67 2.13 2.35
CA GLY A 5 -13.45 3.31 1.98
C GLY A 5 -13.03 4.62 2.67
N ILE A 6 -13.57 5.75 2.21
CA ILE A 6 -13.15 7.09 2.68
C ILE A 6 -13.66 7.41 4.08
N ILE A 7 -14.88 7.02 4.43
CA ILE A 7 -15.48 7.30 5.74
C ILE A 7 -14.67 6.61 6.85
N ASN A 8 -14.35 5.33 6.65
CA ASN A 8 -13.54 4.59 7.62
C ASN A 8 -12.10 5.10 7.70
N LYS A 9 -11.54 5.60 6.58
CA LYS A 9 -10.24 6.27 6.60
C LYS A 9 -10.26 7.51 7.51
N LEU A 10 -11.32 8.31 7.46
CA LEU A 10 -11.45 9.49 8.33
C LEU A 10 -11.61 9.08 9.81
N LYS A 11 -12.38 8.03 10.10
CA LYS A 11 -12.48 7.47 11.46
C LYS A 11 -11.12 7.01 11.98
N ALA A 12 -10.34 6.32 11.14
CA ALA A 12 -9.00 5.87 11.50
C ALA A 12 -8.05 7.04 11.75
N TYR A 13 -8.17 8.15 11.02
CA TYR A 13 -7.41 9.37 11.29
C TYR A 13 -7.76 10.00 12.65
N ASN A 14 -9.05 10.06 13.01
CA ASN A 14 -9.43 10.55 14.34
C ASN A 14 -8.81 9.70 15.47
N LEU A 15 -8.67 8.39 15.27
CA LEU A 15 -7.98 7.52 16.24
C LEU A 15 -6.46 7.72 16.24
N GLN A 16 -5.87 7.99 15.08
CA GLN A 16 -4.44 8.31 14.97
C GLN A 16 -4.09 9.64 15.65
N ASP A 17 -4.98 10.64 15.57
CA ASP A 17 -4.84 11.90 16.30
C ASP A 17 -4.88 11.71 17.83
N LEU A 18 -5.47 10.62 18.29
CA LEU A 18 -5.47 10.19 19.70
C LEU A 18 -4.27 9.31 20.07
N GLY A 19 -3.36 9.05 19.12
CA GLY A 19 -2.08 8.37 19.35
C GLY A 19 -1.99 6.93 18.85
N LEU A 20 -3.03 6.37 18.22
CA LEU A 20 -2.95 5.02 17.63
C LEU A 20 -2.10 5.05 16.35
N ASN A 21 -1.35 3.98 16.06
CA ASN A 21 -0.74 3.82 14.75
C ASN A 21 -1.80 3.44 13.69
N THR A 22 -1.37 3.32 12.44
CA THR A 22 -2.29 3.02 11.33
C THR A 22 -2.90 1.60 11.40
N VAL A 23 -2.15 0.62 11.93
CA VAL A 23 -2.62 -0.77 12.06
C VAL A 23 -3.64 -0.87 13.18
N ASP A 24 -3.30 -0.36 14.36
CA ASP A 24 -4.14 -0.36 15.56
C ASP A 24 -5.45 0.40 15.31
N ALA A 25 -5.41 1.54 14.61
CA ALA A 25 -6.61 2.28 14.26
C ALA A 25 -7.58 1.48 13.37
N ASN A 26 -7.06 0.71 12.42
CA ASN A 26 -7.90 -0.15 11.57
C ASN A 26 -8.47 -1.32 12.37
N LEU A 27 -7.63 -2.01 13.16
CA LEU A 27 -8.06 -3.14 13.99
C LEU A 27 -9.08 -2.71 15.05
N HIS A 28 -8.92 -1.53 15.65
CA HIS A 28 -9.86 -0.96 16.61
C HIS A 28 -11.24 -0.71 15.97
N LEU A 29 -11.28 -0.36 14.69
CA LEU A 29 -12.52 -0.18 13.93
C LEU A 29 -13.10 -1.52 13.40
N GLY A 30 -12.47 -2.66 13.72
CA GLY A 30 -12.86 -3.97 13.20
C GLY A 30 -12.58 -4.15 11.70
N LEU A 31 -11.62 -3.39 11.16
CA LEU A 31 -11.28 -3.37 9.74
C LEU A 31 -10.00 -4.15 9.48
N GLU A 32 -9.90 -4.71 8.27
CA GLU A 32 -8.64 -5.27 7.79
C GLU A 32 -7.57 -4.17 7.67
N VAL A 33 -6.32 -4.55 7.98
CA VAL A 33 -5.16 -3.66 7.83
C VAL A 33 -5.01 -3.25 6.37
N ASP A 34 -5.21 -4.19 5.46
CA ASP A 34 -5.24 -3.97 4.02
C ASP A 34 -6.29 -4.86 3.33
N ALA A 35 -7.39 -4.26 2.86
CA ALA A 35 -8.44 -4.97 2.13
C ALA A 35 -8.33 -4.83 0.60
N ARG A 36 -7.14 -4.45 0.09
CA ARG A 36 -6.97 -4.21 -1.35
C ARG A 36 -6.79 -5.53 -2.10
N GLN A 37 -7.47 -5.61 -3.24
CA GLN A 37 -7.23 -6.60 -4.27
C GLN A 37 -6.56 -5.91 -5.46
N TYR A 38 -5.53 -6.54 -6.04
CA TYR A 38 -4.76 -5.99 -7.17
C TYR A 38 -5.06 -6.72 -8.50
N ASP A 39 -5.90 -7.76 -8.46
CA ASP A 39 -6.43 -8.51 -9.60
C ASP A 39 -6.99 -7.61 -10.70
N ILE A 40 -7.80 -6.61 -10.33
CA ILE A 40 -8.39 -5.67 -11.29
C ILE A 40 -7.30 -4.90 -12.06
N ALA A 41 -6.19 -4.53 -11.40
CA ALA A 41 -5.09 -3.85 -12.09
C ALA A 41 -4.39 -4.76 -13.12
N VAL A 42 -4.26 -6.06 -12.79
CA VAL A 42 -3.74 -7.07 -13.72
C VAL A 42 -4.68 -7.23 -14.92
N GLU A 43 -5.98 -7.33 -14.68
CA GLU A 43 -6.99 -7.44 -15.75
C GLU A 43 -6.96 -6.23 -16.68
N MET A 44 -6.87 -5.02 -16.11
CA MET A 44 -6.76 -3.79 -16.89
C MET A 44 -5.51 -3.76 -17.78
N LEU A 45 -4.35 -4.12 -17.24
CA LEU A 45 -3.11 -4.18 -18.00
C LEU A 45 -3.17 -5.25 -19.10
N THR A 46 -3.75 -6.41 -18.79
CA THR A 46 -3.97 -7.49 -19.76
C THR A 46 -4.90 -7.05 -20.90
N ALA A 47 -6.00 -6.37 -20.58
CA ALA A 47 -6.93 -5.82 -21.57
C ALA A 47 -6.28 -4.76 -22.47
N LEU A 48 -5.27 -4.04 -21.97
CA LEU A 48 -4.46 -3.10 -22.76
C LEU A 48 -3.36 -3.78 -23.59
N GLY A 49 -3.23 -5.11 -23.51
CA GLY A 49 -2.18 -5.88 -24.20
C GLY A 49 -0.78 -5.70 -23.61
N VAL A 50 -0.68 -5.24 -22.35
CA VAL A 50 0.60 -5.08 -21.66
C VAL A 50 1.05 -6.42 -21.09
N SER A 51 2.24 -6.87 -21.49
CA SER A 51 2.84 -8.13 -21.03
C SER A 51 4.07 -7.94 -20.15
N ARG A 52 4.68 -6.75 -20.15
CA ARG A 52 5.92 -6.45 -19.42
C ARG A 52 5.88 -5.04 -18.84
N ILE A 53 6.29 -4.87 -17.58
CA ILE A 53 6.30 -3.56 -16.91
C ILE A 53 7.58 -3.32 -16.11
N HIS A 54 7.98 -2.05 -16.02
CA HIS A 54 8.80 -1.55 -14.92
C HIS A 54 7.87 -1.06 -13.81
N LEU A 55 7.81 -1.76 -12.68
CA LEU A 55 6.83 -1.50 -11.64
C LEU A 55 7.35 -0.44 -10.66
N LEU A 56 6.75 0.74 -10.67
CA LEU A 56 7.04 1.82 -9.73
C LEU A 56 6.35 1.56 -8.39
N THR A 57 7.05 0.96 -7.42
CA THR A 57 6.47 0.61 -6.11
C THR A 57 7.51 0.43 -5.01
N ASN A 58 7.08 0.70 -3.78
CA ASN A 58 7.73 0.21 -2.56
C ASN A 58 6.83 -0.74 -1.74
N ASN A 59 5.62 -1.04 -2.20
CA ASN A 59 4.74 -2.00 -1.52
C ASN A 59 5.10 -3.43 -1.98
N PRO A 60 5.55 -4.33 -1.10
CA PRO A 60 5.80 -5.74 -1.42
C PRO A 60 4.57 -6.45 -2.02
N GLU A 61 3.38 -6.22 -1.48
CA GLU A 61 2.16 -6.91 -1.95
C GLU A 61 1.83 -6.62 -3.42
N LYS A 62 2.19 -5.42 -3.90
CA LYS A 62 2.00 -5.07 -5.32
C LYS A 62 2.97 -5.83 -6.21
N VAL A 63 4.16 -6.13 -5.72
CA VAL A 63 5.14 -6.92 -6.47
C VAL A 63 4.62 -8.35 -6.56
N GLU A 64 4.28 -8.95 -5.42
CA GLU A 64 3.74 -10.31 -5.35
C GLU A 64 2.48 -10.50 -6.21
N ALA A 65 1.53 -9.57 -6.15
CA ALA A 65 0.32 -9.67 -6.96
C ALA A 65 0.58 -9.65 -8.47
N LEU A 66 1.60 -8.92 -8.93
CA LEU A 66 1.96 -8.86 -10.35
C LEU A 66 2.84 -10.04 -10.76
N GLU A 67 3.76 -10.49 -9.91
CA GLU A 67 4.60 -11.67 -10.14
C GLU A 67 3.77 -12.97 -10.25
N ASN A 68 2.64 -13.04 -9.54
CA ASN A 68 1.68 -14.15 -9.64
C ASN A 68 0.70 -14.03 -10.83
N SER A 69 0.94 -13.09 -11.75
CA SER A 69 0.08 -12.84 -12.90
C SER A 69 0.76 -13.19 -14.23
N ALA A 70 0.05 -12.98 -15.35
CA ALA A 70 0.61 -13.13 -16.69
C ALA A 70 1.55 -11.98 -17.11
N ILE A 71 1.71 -10.95 -16.27
CA ILE A 71 2.50 -9.75 -16.57
C ILE A 71 3.89 -9.90 -15.97
N GLU A 72 4.91 -9.80 -16.81
CA GLU A 72 6.31 -9.85 -16.37
C GLU A 72 6.72 -8.51 -15.71
N VAL A 73 7.14 -8.59 -14.45
CA VAL A 73 7.80 -7.45 -13.77
C VAL A 73 9.28 -7.44 -14.17
N VAL A 74 9.63 -6.64 -15.17
CA VAL A 74 11.01 -6.54 -15.70
C VAL A 74 11.96 -5.95 -14.67
N SER A 75 11.50 -4.94 -13.93
CA SER A 75 12.23 -4.39 -12.80
C SER A 75 11.31 -3.65 -11.85
N ARG A 76 11.66 -3.61 -10.56
CA ARG A 76 11.06 -2.70 -9.60
C ARG A 76 11.81 -1.36 -9.60
N VAL A 77 11.08 -0.27 -9.78
CA VAL A 77 11.60 1.10 -9.65
C VAL A 77 11.13 1.67 -8.30
N PRO A 78 12.03 1.99 -7.35
CA PRO A 78 11.65 2.57 -6.07
C PRO A 78 10.99 3.94 -6.24
N LEU A 79 9.95 4.21 -5.43
CA LEU A 79 9.30 5.53 -5.35
C LEU A 79 9.64 6.19 -4.02
N VAL A 80 10.83 6.75 -3.89
CA VAL A 80 11.29 7.36 -2.63
C VAL A 80 10.80 8.81 -2.54
N ILE A 81 10.17 9.16 -1.43
CA ILE A 81 9.74 10.51 -1.10
C ILE A 81 10.36 10.85 0.26
N GLU A 82 10.97 12.02 0.37
CA GLU A 82 11.54 12.46 1.65
C GLU A 82 10.44 12.61 2.72
N PRO A 83 10.63 12.03 3.91
CA PRO A 83 9.67 12.18 4.98
C PRO A 83 9.60 13.64 5.45
N GLN A 84 8.38 14.08 5.75
CA GLN A 84 8.09 15.34 6.42
C GLN A 84 7.57 15.05 7.83
N LYS A 85 7.56 16.07 8.70
CA LYS A 85 7.14 15.91 10.10
C LYS A 85 5.75 15.27 10.22
N GLU A 86 4.84 15.62 9.32
CA GLU A 86 3.44 15.20 9.34
C GLU A 86 3.25 13.75 8.88
N ASN A 87 4.15 13.22 8.05
CA ASN A 87 4.01 11.88 7.46
C ASN A 87 5.04 10.87 7.98
N PHE A 88 5.99 11.30 8.82
CA PHE A 88 7.07 10.45 9.34
C PHE A 88 6.52 9.19 10.02
N ASN A 89 5.62 9.33 10.98
CA ASN A 89 5.04 8.19 11.72
C ASN A 89 4.28 7.23 10.79
N TYR A 90 3.59 7.77 9.79
CA TYR A 90 2.87 6.99 8.79
C TYR A 90 3.82 6.18 7.90
N LEU A 91 4.90 6.79 7.42
CA LEU A 91 5.93 6.11 6.64
C LEU A 91 6.66 5.08 7.50
N LYS A 92 6.94 5.39 8.77
CA LYS A 92 7.58 4.48 9.72
C LYS A 92 6.73 3.23 9.94
N THR A 93 5.43 3.40 10.17
CA THR A 93 4.48 2.28 10.27
C THR A 93 4.50 1.41 9.01
N LYS A 94 4.56 2.01 7.82
CA LYS A 94 4.67 1.26 6.55
C LYS A 94 5.96 0.47 6.42
N GLN A 95 7.07 1.00 6.93
CA GLN A 95 8.35 0.30 6.91
C GLN A 95 8.35 -0.84 7.92
N ASP A 96 8.10 -0.51 9.19
CA ASP A 96 8.28 -1.42 10.33
C ASP A 96 7.22 -2.52 10.38
N GLU A 97 5.96 -2.19 10.06
CA GLU A 97 4.83 -3.12 10.23
C GLU A 97 4.33 -3.70 8.90
N MET A 98 4.60 -3.05 7.76
CA MET A 98 4.09 -3.48 6.44
C MET A 98 5.19 -3.85 5.44
N GLY A 99 6.46 -3.85 5.87
CA GLY A 99 7.58 -4.34 5.06
C GLY A 99 7.89 -3.53 3.79
N HIS A 100 7.49 -2.25 3.73
CA HIS A 100 7.72 -1.43 2.54
C HIS A 100 9.23 -1.23 2.24
N PHE A 101 9.57 -1.26 0.95
CA PHE A 101 10.95 -1.22 0.43
C PHE A 101 11.59 0.19 0.38
N PHE A 102 11.56 0.92 1.49
CA PHE A 102 12.31 2.17 1.63
C PHE A 102 12.99 2.25 2.99
N LYS A 103 14.03 3.08 3.08
CA LYS A 103 14.71 3.42 4.33
C LYS A 103 14.34 4.84 4.72
N LEU A 104 13.84 5.00 5.95
CA LEU A 104 13.59 6.29 6.60
C LEU A 104 14.83 6.78 7.33
#